data_AF-A0AAW4UCX3-F1
#
_entry.id   AF-A0AAW4UCX3-F1
#
_cell.length_a   1.000
_cell.length_b   1.000
_cell.length_c   1.000
_cell.angle_alpha   90.00
_cell.angle_beta   90.00
_cell.angle_gamma   90.00
#
_symmetry.space_group_name_H-M   'P 1'
#
loop_
_entity.id
_entity.type
_entity.pdbx_description
1 polymer ?
#
loop_
_entity_poly.entity_id
_entity_poly.type
_entity_poly.pdbx_seq_one_letter_code
_entity_poly.pdbx_strand_id
1 'polypeptide(L)'
;MNSITEFYQDVNLEITIGTGEILQDYSSTGKERPWKLHKKENLRLVELYKKARIKDINLISDSRLFDLEHCGDTLTFLQNAEGKKKLKSANFCRLRLCPMCQWRRSLKMFSQVKKITDKILENDKSTRFIFGTFTIKNTDAENLEACINTLNKKFKYLVDQKKTFAPAKKLKQNLLGYLKAVEVTYNSKDKTYHPHLHVIFAVKSTFFKNSSNYMTKKEWIELWQKALNVDYKPQTDIRAIKSGTAKAVAEVAKYPVKTAPILKLDDDEAVEVLKTLTMSLNKKRFVAYGGIFKTVKQELKLADVETDKDLVNTDIEQQERFNAVTAVLFKYNFKFGCYIC
;
A
#
# COMPACT_ATOMS: atom_id res chain seq x y z
N MET A 1 -26.15 -5.23 16.80
CA MET A 1 -24.81 -5.62 16.31
C MET A 1 -24.93 -7.05 15.83
N ASN A 2 -25.03 -7.26 14.51
CA ASN A 2 -25.03 -8.62 13.98
C ASN A 2 -23.60 -9.14 14.00
N SER A 3 -23.42 -10.35 14.50
CA SER A 3 -22.11 -11.00 14.59
C SER A 3 -21.53 -11.23 13.19
N ILE A 4 -20.21 -11.10 13.07
CA ILE A 4 -19.43 -11.32 11.84
C ILE A 4 -19.65 -12.75 11.27
N THR A 5 -20.17 -13.66 12.08
CA THR A 5 -20.57 -15.03 11.73
C THR A 5 -21.81 -15.15 10.85
N GLU A 6 -22.56 -14.08 10.55
CA GLU A 6 -23.70 -14.15 9.60
C GLU A 6 -23.30 -14.11 8.11
N PHE A 7 -22.04 -13.82 7.79
CA PHE A 7 -21.58 -13.66 6.39
C PHE A 7 -20.85 -14.88 5.82
N TYR A 8 -20.61 -15.89 6.64
CA TYR A 8 -19.93 -17.12 6.25
C TYR A 8 -20.62 -18.28 6.98
N GLN A 9 -21.40 -19.07 6.26
CA GLN A 9 -21.48 -20.48 6.62
C GLN A 9 -20.16 -21.09 6.15
N ASP A 10 -19.39 -21.69 7.07
CA ASP A 10 -18.36 -22.66 6.70
C ASP A 10 -19.09 -23.88 6.10
N VAL A 11 -19.55 -23.72 4.87
CA VAL A 11 -20.06 -24.82 4.07
C VAL A 11 -18.82 -25.55 3.58
N ASN A 12 -18.70 -26.84 3.94
CA ASN A 12 -17.78 -27.77 3.31
C ASN A 12 -18.23 -27.94 1.85
N LEU A 13 -17.89 -26.96 1.01
CA LEU A 13 -18.09 -27.02 -0.42
C LEU A 13 -17.03 -27.94 -1.03
N GLU A 14 -17.48 -28.84 -1.88
CA GLU A 14 -16.59 -29.66 -2.70
C GLU A 14 -15.70 -28.74 -3.56
N ILE A 15 -14.41 -29.06 -3.62
CA ILE A 15 -13.45 -28.28 -4.39
C ILE A 15 -13.39 -28.87 -5.79
N THR A 16 -13.93 -28.13 -6.75
CA THR A 16 -13.83 -28.41 -8.17
C THR A 16 -12.39 -28.17 -8.65
N ILE A 17 -11.83 -29.17 -9.34
CA ILE A 17 -10.48 -29.18 -9.94
C ILE A 17 -10.53 -29.82 -11.33
N GLY A 18 -9.57 -29.48 -12.19
CA GLY A 18 -9.32 -30.20 -13.45
C GLY A 18 -10.36 -29.95 -14.54
N THR A 19 -11.13 -28.86 -14.47
CA THR A 19 -12.13 -28.52 -15.50
C THR A 19 -11.49 -27.93 -16.76
N GLY A 20 -10.24 -27.48 -16.69
CA GLY A 20 -9.58 -26.74 -17.77
C GLY A 20 -10.04 -25.29 -17.89
N GLU A 21 -10.92 -24.81 -17.01
CA GLU A 21 -11.38 -23.43 -16.97
C GLU A 21 -10.21 -22.48 -16.70
N ILE A 22 -10.08 -21.43 -17.52
CA ILE A 22 -9.12 -20.35 -17.26
C ILE A 22 -9.75 -19.34 -16.31
N LEU A 23 -9.01 -18.95 -15.26
CA LEU A 23 -9.49 -17.96 -14.29
C LEU A 23 -9.90 -16.65 -14.99
N GLN A 24 -11.14 -16.27 -14.73
CA GLN A 24 -11.72 -14.97 -15.06
C GLN A 24 -12.22 -14.31 -13.76
N ASP A 25 -11.60 -13.20 -13.36
CA ASP A 25 -11.91 -12.46 -12.14
C ASP A 25 -11.94 -10.96 -12.44
N TYR A 26 -13.09 -10.32 -12.21
CA TYR A 26 -13.36 -8.93 -12.57
C TYR A 26 -13.72 -8.10 -11.34
N SER A 27 -13.28 -6.85 -11.32
CA SER A 27 -13.74 -5.88 -10.31
C SER A 27 -15.20 -5.50 -10.52
N SER A 28 -15.80 -4.81 -9.54
CA SER A 28 -17.12 -4.19 -9.68
C SER A 28 -17.22 -3.16 -10.83
N THR A 29 -16.08 -2.69 -11.33
CA THR A 29 -16.01 -1.78 -12.49
C THR A 29 -15.79 -2.53 -13.81
N GLY A 30 -15.90 -3.86 -13.83
CA GLY A 30 -15.68 -4.70 -15.01
C GLY A 30 -14.22 -4.86 -15.45
N LYS A 31 -13.25 -4.38 -14.66
CA LYS A 31 -11.82 -4.50 -15.00
C LYS A 31 -11.30 -5.86 -14.54
N GLU A 32 -10.63 -6.59 -15.44
CA GLU A 32 -9.97 -7.86 -15.08
C GLU A 32 -8.93 -7.59 -13.98
N ARG A 33 -8.96 -8.42 -12.94
CA ARG A 33 -7.99 -8.34 -11.85
C ARG A 33 -6.65 -8.91 -12.34
N PRO A 34 -5.54 -8.18 -12.12
CA PRO A 34 -4.24 -8.43 -12.76
C PRO A 34 -3.46 -9.62 -12.16
N TRP A 35 -4.10 -10.74 -11.86
CA TRP A 35 -3.45 -11.96 -11.33
C TRP A 35 -2.30 -12.43 -12.22
N LYS A 36 -2.56 -12.57 -13.53
CA LYS A 36 -1.55 -13.01 -14.52
C LYS A 36 -0.37 -12.05 -14.60
N LEU A 37 -0.65 -10.74 -14.63
CA LEU A 37 0.39 -9.70 -14.70
C LEU A 37 1.29 -9.75 -13.46
N HIS A 38 0.71 -9.70 -12.26
CA HIS A 38 1.48 -9.69 -11.02
C HIS A 38 2.19 -11.01 -10.76
N LYS A 39 1.68 -12.14 -11.27
CA LYS A 39 2.40 -13.40 -11.23
C LYS A 39 3.62 -13.39 -12.14
N LYS A 40 3.51 -12.88 -13.37
CA LYS A 40 4.68 -12.69 -14.27
C LYS A 40 5.73 -11.77 -13.65
N GLU A 41 5.30 -10.65 -13.08
CA GLU A 41 6.18 -9.73 -12.35
C GLU A 41 6.84 -10.40 -11.13
N ASN A 42 6.10 -11.26 -10.41
CA ASN A 42 6.64 -12.05 -9.32
C ASN A 42 7.71 -13.06 -9.78
N LEU A 43 7.50 -13.76 -10.89
CA LEU A 43 8.48 -14.69 -11.43
C LEU A 43 9.75 -13.96 -11.88
N ARG A 44 9.61 -12.79 -12.52
CA ARG A 44 10.74 -11.92 -12.83
C ARG A 44 11.51 -11.52 -11.56
N LEU A 45 10.81 -11.19 -10.48
CA LEU A 45 11.44 -10.88 -9.21
C LEU A 45 12.19 -12.10 -8.61
N VAL A 46 11.67 -13.32 -8.79
CA VAL A 46 12.34 -14.56 -8.34
C VAL A 46 13.67 -14.73 -9.06
N GLU A 47 13.71 -14.53 -10.37
CA GLU A 47 14.95 -14.58 -11.16
C GLU A 47 15.99 -13.58 -10.63
N LEU A 48 15.56 -12.35 -10.37
CA LEU A 48 16.44 -11.30 -9.83
C LEU A 48 16.96 -11.65 -8.43
N TYR A 49 16.13 -12.22 -7.55
CA TYR A 49 16.61 -12.69 -6.24
C TYR A 49 17.58 -13.87 -6.39
N LYS A 50 17.32 -14.83 -7.30
CA LYS A 50 18.24 -15.95 -7.57
C LYS A 50 19.60 -15.43 -8.01
N LYS A 51 19.64 -14.43 -8.92
CA LYS A 51 20.89 -13.76 -9.35
C LYS A 51 21.56 -12.98 -8.21
N ALA A 52 20.78 -12.20 -7.45
CA ALA A 52 21.29 -11.42 -6.34
C ALA A 52 21.91 -12.29 -5.25
N ARG A 53 21.37 -13.49 -5.00
CA ARG A 53 21.91 -14.45 -4.02
C ARG A 53 23.26 -15.03 -4.39
N ILE A 54 23.61 -15.08 -5.67
CA ILE A 54 24.97 -15.47 -6.10
C ILE A 54 25.99 -14.45 -5.56
N LYS A 55 25.61 -13.16 -5.48
CA LYS A 55 26.46 -12.08 -4.97
C LYS A 55 26.38 -11.94 -3.43
N ASP A 56 25.21 -12.20 -2.84
CA ASP A 56 24.97 -12.12 -1.40
C ASP A 56 23.97 -13.20 -0.95
N ILE A 57 24.50 -14.30 -0.44
CA ILE A 57 23.71 -15.47 -0.03
C ILE A 57 22.69 -15.15 1.09
N ASN A 58 22.96 -14.13 1.90
CA ASN A 58 22.16 -13.77 3.06
C ASN A 58 21.05 -12.75 2.74
N LEU A 59 20.98 -12.26 1.49
CA LEU A 59 19.97 -11.29 1.06
C LEU A 59 18.53 -11.80 1.26
N ILE A 60 18.33 -13.09 1.00
CA ILE A 60 17.06 -13.80 1.22
C ILE A 60 17.36 -15.28 1.52
N SER A 61 16.79 -15.80 2.60
CA SER A 61 16.92 -17.23 2.96
C SER A 61 16.22 -18.14 1.95
N ASP A 62 16.63 -19.40 1.85
CA ASP A 62 16.02 -20.40 0.96
C ASP A 62 14.50 -20.53 1.15
N SER A 63 14.03 -20.65 2.39
CA SER A 63 12.58 -20.74 2.68
C SER A 63 11.80 -19.53 2.17
N ARG A 64 12.35 -18.32 2.30
CA ARG A 64 11.71 -17.09 1.81
C ARG A 64 11.75 -16.96 0.30
N LEU A 65 12.79 -17.47 -0.36
CA LEU A 65 12.86 -17.55 -1.82
C LEU A 65 11.84 -18.57 -2.34
N PHE A 66 11.73 -19.73 -1.69
CA PHE A 66 10.72 -20.75 -2.01
C PHE A 66 9.29 -20.18 -1.88
N ASP A 67 8.99 -19.49 -0.78
CA ASP A 67 7.71 -18.80 -0.60
C ASP A 67 7.45 -17.81 -1.75
N LEU A 68 8.47 -17.05 -2.16
CA LEU A 68 8.36 -16.07 -3.24
C LEU A 68 8.07 -16.71 -4.59
N GLU A 69 8.76 -17.81 -4.90
CA GLU A 69 8.62 -18.58 -6.13
C GLU A 69 7.19 -19.12 -6.26
N HIS A 70 6.65 -19.65 -5.17
CA HIS A 70 5.30 -20.20 -5.14
C HIS A 70 4.20 -19.18 -4.86
N CYS A 71 4.53 -17.90 -4.68
CA CYS A 71 3.56 -16.88 -4.29
C CYS A 71 2.39 -16.78 -5.29
N GLY A 72 1.19 -17.06 -4.80
CA GLY A 72 -0.05 -17.03 -5.55
C GLY A 72 -0.12 -18.05 -6.68
N ASP A 73 0.62 -19.16 -6.61
CA ASP A 73 0.47 -20.29 -7.53
C ASP A 73 -0.89 -20.96 -7.42
N THR A 74 -1.50 -20.91 -6.24
CA THR A 74 -2.75 -21.60 -5.94
C THR A 74 -3.78 -20.61 -5.43
N LEU A 75 -4.92 -20.51 -6.11
CA LEU A 75 -6.02 -19.62 -5.79
C LEU A 75 -7.30 -20.45 -5.67
N THR A 76 -7.93 -20.45 -4.50
CA THR A 76 -9.27 -21.03 -4.36
C THR A 76 -10.30 -19.91 -4.40
N PHE A 77 -11.29 -20.03 -5.26
CA PHE A 77 -12.42 -19.12 -5.34
C PHE A 77 -13.69 -19.82 -4.88
N LEU A 78 -14.54 -19.11 -4.15
CA LEU A 78 -15.95 -19.45 -4.03
C LEU A 78 -16.65 -18.98 -5.31
N GLN A 79 -17.58 -19.78 -5.82
CA GLN A 79 -18.43 -19.42 -6.95
C GLN A 79 -19.90 -19.52 -6.54
N ASN A 80 -20.70 -18.52 -6.92
CA ASN A 80 -22.15 -18.54 -6.70
C ASN A 80 -22.91 -19.09 -7.93
N ALA A 81 -24.23 -19.22 -7.82
CA ALA A 81 -25.07 -19.77 -8.89
C ALA A 81 -24.98 -18.96 -10.20
N GLU A 82 -24.72 -17.66 -10.12
CA GLU A 82 -24.54 -16.77 -11.28
C GLU A 82 -23.11 -16.81 -11.87
N GLY A 83 -22.22 -17.63 -11.31
CA GLY A 83 -20.84 -17.77 -11.77
C GLY A 83 -19.89 -16.65 -11.32
N LYS A 84 -20.35 -15.69 -10.51
CA LYS A 84 -19.49 -14.69 -9.85
C LYS A 84 -18.53 -15.42 -8.92
N LYS A 85 -17.27 -15.00 -8.90
CA LYS A 85 -16.20 -15.58 -8.09
C LYS A 85 -15.79 -14.64 -6.95
N LYS A 86 -15.43 -15.21 -5.80
CA LYS A 86 -14.86 -14.50 -4.65
C LYS A 86 -13.66 -15.28 -4.12
N LEU A 87 -12.51 -14.65 -3.96
CA LEU A 87 -11.31 -15.33 -3.49
C LEU A 87 -11.51 -15.86 -2.06
N LYS A 88 -11.35 -17.18 -1.87
CA LYS A 88 -11.43 -17.89 -0.58
C LYS A 88 -10.06 -18.02 0.07
N SER A 89 -9.05 -18.40 -0.71
CA SER A 89 -7.70 -18.63 -0.21
C SER A 89 -6.66 -18.47 -1.31
N ALA A 90 -5.44 -18.10 -0.92
CA ALA A 90 -4.29 -18.02 -1.79
C ALA A 90 -2.99 -18.08 -0.99
N ASN A 91 -1.93 -18.62 -1.59
CA ASN A 91 -0.62 -18.80 -0.95
C ASN A 91 0.29 -17.57 -1.15
N PHE A 92 0.19 -16.56 -0.29
CA PHE A 92 1.00 -15.35 -0.40
C PHE A 92 2.33 -15.41 0.37
N CYS A 93 3.44 -15.07 -0.27
CA CYS A 93 4.78 -15.06 0.37
C CYS A 93 4.96 -13.92 1.39
N ARG A 94 4.17 -12.84 1.26
CA ARG A 94 4.19 -11.64 2.12
C ARG A 94 5.49 -10.83 2.09
N LEU A 95 6.41 -11.12 1.18
CA LEU A 95 7.61 -10.29 0.97
C LEU A 95 7.21 -8.89 0.52
N ARG A 96 7.92 -7.89 1.07
CA ARG A 96 7.65 -6.47 0.82
C ARG A 96 7.83 -6.06 -0.64
N LEU A 97 8.68 -6.75 -1.40
CA LEU A 97 8.88 -6.43 -2.82
C LEU A 97 8.05 -7.33 -3.75
N CYS A 98 7.31 -8.31 -3.25
CA CYS A 98 6.55 -9.24 -4.09
C CYS A 98 5.32 -8.54 -4.74
N PRO A 99 5.25 -8.40 -6.08
CA PRO A 99 4.17 -7.67 -6.77
C PRO A 99 2.77 -8.19 -6.42
N MET A 100 2.61 -9.51 -6.30
CA MET A 100 1.36 -10.15 -5.87
C MET A 100 0.93 -9.68 -4.48
N CYS A 101 1.84 -9.74 -3.50
CA CYS A 101 1.52 -9.33 -2.13
C CYS A 101 1.32 -7.82 -2.01
N GLN A 102 2.09 -7.04 -2.76
CA GLN A 102 1.98 -5.58 -2.84
C GLN A 102 0.62 -5.13 -3.34
N TRP A 103 0.14 -5.74 -4.42
CA TRP A 103 -1.19 -5.47 -4.95
C TRP A 103 -2.29 -5.82 -3.96
N ARG A 104 -2.24 -6.99 -3.32
CA ARG A 104 -3.26 -7.34 -2.32
C ARG A 104 -3.22 -6.42 -1.09
N ARG A 105 -2.04 -6.03 -0.62
CA ARG A 105 -1.89 -5.04 0.46
C ARG A 105 -2.42 -3.68 0.08
N SER A 106 -2.24 -3.22 -1.16
CA SER A 106 -2.79 -1.93 -1.60
C SER A 106 -4.32 -1.93 -1.64
N LEU A 107 -4.95 -3.02 -2.10
CA LEU A 107 -6.41 -3.19 -2.04
C LEU A 107 -6.93 -3.15 -0.60
N LYS A 108 -6.27 -3.87 0.32
CA LYS A 108 -6.63 -3.88 1.74
C LYS A 108 -6.47 -2.52 2.39
N MET A 109 -5.35 -1.85 2.13
CA MET A 109 -5.09 -0.50 2.64
C MET A 109 -6.12 0.49 2.11
N PHE A 110 -6.45 0.44 0.82
CA PHE A 110 -7.50 1.27 0.25
C PHE A 110 -8.82 1.10 1.00
N SER A 111 -9.26 -0.14 1.21
CA SER A 111 -10.52 -0.43 1.89
C SER A 111 -10.54 0.05 3.35
N GLN A 112 -9.49 -0.28 4.11
CA GLN A 112 -9.38 0.14 5.50
C GLN A 112 -9.37 1.66 5.64
N VAL A 113 -8.62 2.36 4.81
CA VAL A 113 -8.54 3.82 4.86
C VAL A 113 -9.87 4.44 4.45
N LYS A 114 -10.58 3.86 3.46
CA LYS A 114 -11.95 4.28 3.13
C LYS A 114 -12.87 4.16 4.34
N LYS A 115 -12.92 2.99 5.00
CA LYS A 115 -13.72 2.77 6.22
C LYS A 115 -13.37 3.78 7.32
N ILE A 116 -12.08 4.05 7.52
CA ILE A 116 -11.62 5.06 8.49
C ILE A 116 -12.14 6.46 8.11
N THR A 117 -11.98 6.88 6.86
CA THR A 117 -12.44 8.22 6.44
C THR A 117 -13.95 8.36 6.49
N ASP A 118 -14.70 7.30 6.15
CA ASP A 118 -16.16 7.27 6.23
C ASP A 118 -16.61 7.42 7.69
N LYS A 119 -15.98 6.66 8.62
CA LYS A 119 -16.30 6.75 10.05
C LYS A 119 -15.93 8.10 10.66
N ILE A 120 -14.82 8.71 10.23
CA ILE A 120 -14.46 10.08 10.63
C ILE A 120 -15.56 11.07 10.22
N LEU A 121 -16.08 10.98 9.00
CA LEU A 121 -17.15 11.86 8.50
C LEU A 121 -18.51 11.58 9.14
N GLU A 122 -18.77 10.33 9.51
CA GLU A 122 -19.96 9.95 10.29
C GLU A 122 -19.93 10.63 11.67
N ASN A 123 -18.78 10.61 12.34
CA ASN A 123 -18.59 11.23 13.65
C ASN A 123 -18.58 12.77 13.57
N ASP A 124 -17.99 13.36 12.53
CA ASP A 124 -17.97 14.80 12.30
C ASP A 124 -17.98 15.14 10.80
N LYS A 125 -19.17 15.49 10.29
CA LYS A 125 -19.39 15.91 8.90
C LYS A 125 -18.64 17.21 8.53
N SER A 126 -18.18 17.98 9.51
CA SER A 126 -17.42 19.21 9.27
C SER A 126 -15.93 18.95 9.01
N THR A 127 -15.42 17.75 9.33
CA THR A 127 -14.03 17.40 9.05
C THR A 127 -13.73 17.54 7.55
N ARG A 128 -12.53 18.01 7.23
CA ARG A 128 -12.03 18.16 5.87
C ARG A 128 -10.73 17.39 5.72
N PHE A 129 -10.44 16.93 4.50
CA PHE A 129 -9.22 16.19 4.20
C PHE A 129 -8.32 16.94 3.23
N ILE A 130 -7.00 16.80 3.43
CA ILE A 130 -5.96 17.33 2.56
C ILE A 130 -5.07 16.16 2.16
N PHE A 131 -4.83 16.00 0.87
CA PHE A 131 -3.79 15.15 0.35
C PHE A 131 -2.48 15.94 0.23
N GLY A 132 -1.38 15.34 0.66
CA GLY A 132 -0.04 15.89 0.51
C GLY A 132 0.96 14.86 0.00
N THR A 133 1.80 15.26 -0.96
CA THR A 133 3.04 14.56 -1.30
C THR A 133 4.22 15.41 -0.87
N PHE A 134 5.10 14.86 -0.03
CA PHE A 134 6.30 15.54 0.46
C PHE A 134 7.55 14.81 -0.04
N THR A 135 8.38 15.48 -0.85
CA THR A 135 9.58 14.89 -1.43
C THR A 135 10.87 15.38 -0.76
N ILE A 136 11.94 14.63 -0.94
CA ILE A 136 13.32 15.06 -0.66
C ILE A 136 14.13 14.81 -1.93
N LYS A 137 15.24 15.54 -2.13
CA LYS A 137 16.15 15.26 -3.25
C LYS A 137 16.52 13.78 -3.27
N ASN A 138 16.74 13.28 -4.48
CA ASN A 138 17.23 11.93 -4.69
C ASN A 138 18.50 11.65 -3.88
N THR A 139 18.68 10.39 -3.52
CA THR A 139 19.80 9.89 -2.71
C THR A 139 20.41 8.67 -3.39
N ASP A 140 21.69 8.42 -3.18
CA ASP A 140 22.35 7.17 -3.56
C ASP A 140 21.86 5.97 -2.71
N ALA A 141 22.37 4.78 -3.03
CA ALA A 141 22.05 3.53 -2.35
C ALA A 141 22.48 3.52 -0.87
N GLU A 142 23.68 4.01 -0.58
CA GLU A 142 24.28 4.01 0.76
C GLU A 142 23.48 4.87 1.74
N ASN A 143 22.98 6.01 1.26
CA ASN A 143 22.27 6.99 2.07
C ASN A 143 20.74 6.77 2.10
N LEU A 144 20.19 5.82 1.33
CA LEU A 144 18.75 5.61 1.22
C LEU A 144 18.07 5.37 2.58
N GLU A 145 18.65 4.51 3.41
CA GLU A 145 18.12 4.23 4.75
C GLU A 145 18.10 5.49 5.62
N ALA A 146 19.21 6.23 5.67
CA ALA A 146 19.33 7.47 6.43
C ALA A 146 18.33 8.54 5.92
N CYS A 147 18.14 8.60 4.61
CA CYS A 147 17.19 9.47 3.94
C CYS A 147 15.73 9.15 4.35
N ILE A 148 15.33 7.87 4.33
CA ILE A 148 14.00 7.43 4.80
C ILE A 148 13.80 7.75 6.30
N ASN A 149 14.82 7.53 7.13
CA ASN A 149 14.76 7.85 8.55
C ASN A 149 14.59 9.36 8.78
N THR A 150 15.33 10.17 8.02
CA THR A 150 15.24 11.63 8.02
C THR A 150 13.84 12.08 7.61
N LEU A 151 13.32 11.59 6.48
CA LEU A 151 11.99 11.88 5.97
C LEU A 151 10.90 11.66 7.04
N ASN A 152 10.94 10.50 7.72
CA ASN A 152 10.02 10.17 8.80
C ASN A 152 10.18 11.07 10.04
N LYS A 153 11.43 11.32 10.46
CA LYS A 153 11.75 12.21 11.59
C LYS A 153 11.27 13.63 11.32
N LYS A 154 11.48 14.13 10.11
CA LYS A 154 11.08 15.48 9.69
C LYS A 154 9.57 15.62 9.65
N PHE A 155 8.87 14.65 9.04
CA PHE A 155 7.41 14.63 9.07
C PHE A 155 6.83 14.65 10.49
N LYS A 156 7.45 13.94 11.45
CA LYS A 156 7.01 13.97 12.85
C LYS A 156 7.03 15.40 13.44
N TYR A 157 7.95 16.29 13.03
CA TYR A 157 7.93 17.68 13.51
C TYR A 157 6.70 18.46 13.03
N LEU A 158 6.13 18.12 11.87
CA LEU A 158 4.95 18.79 11.32
C LEU A 158 3.68 18.45 12.11
N VAL A 159 3.57 17.20 12.58
CA VAL A 159 2.30 16.64 13.09
C VAL A 159 2.27 16.36 14.59
N ASP A 160 3.42 16.21 15.23
CA ASP A 160 3.49 15.89 16.66
C ASP A 160 3.19 17.15 17.50
N GLN A 161 2.05 17.14 18.20
CA GLN A 161 1.60 18.25 19.05
C GLN A 161 2.57 18.56 20.19
N LYS A 162 3.38 17.59 20.64
CA LYS A 162 4.36 17.79 21.72
C LYS A 162 5.63 18.49 21.25
N LYS A 163 5.85 18.62 19.94
CA LYS A 163 7.06 19.24 19.39
C LYS A 163 6.82 20.70 19.05
N THR A 164 7.59 21.60 19.65
CA THR A 164 7.60 23.00 19.24
C THR A 164 8.27 23.12 17.87
N PHE A 165 7.50 23.52 16.86
CA PHE A 165 8.02 23.84 15.52
C PHE A 165 7.14 24.95 14.93
N ALA A 166 7.59 26.20 15.10
CA ALA A 166 6.80 27.39 14.78
C ALA A 166 6.23 27.40 13.34
N PRO A 167 6.97 26.98 12.29
CA PRO A 167 6.42 26.90 10.94
C PRO A 167 5.17 26.00 10.82
N ALA A 168 5.05 24.97 11.65
CA ALA A 168 3.91 24.04 11.63
C ALA A 168 2.74 24.50 12.52
N LYS A 169 2.79 25.67 13.15
CA LYS A 169 1.77 26.13 14.11
C LYS A 169 0.35 26.11 13.53
N LYS A 170 0.17 26.71 12.34
CA LYS A 170 -1.14 26.76 11.64
C LYS A 170 -1.69 25.35 11.36
N LEU A 171 -0.84 24.46 10.86
CA LEU A 171 -1.18 23.06 10.62
C LEU A 171 -1.62 22.38 11.92
N LYS A 172 -0.77 22.43 12.96
CA LYS A 172 -1.02 21.73 14.24
C LYS A 172 -2.29 22.19 14.94
N GLN A 173 -2.60 23.48 14.91
CA GLN A 173 -3.83 24.03 15.51
C GLN A 173 -5.12 23.46 14.87
N ASN A 174 -5.06 23.14 13.58
CA ASN A 174 -6.19 22.62 12.81
C ASN A 174 -6.13 21.10 12.58
N LEU A 175 -5.00 20.45 12.87
CA LEU A 175 -4.78 19.02 12.62
C LEU A 175 -5.55 18.15 13.61
N LEU A 176 -6.43 17.31 13.08
CA LEU A 176 -7.16 16.29 13.84
C LEU A 176 -6.45 14.93 13.80
N GLY A 177 -5.80 14.63 12.67
CA GLY A 177 -5.07 13.37 12.50
C GLY A 177 -4.50 13.22 11.10
N TYR A 178 -3.79 12.13 10.88
CA TYR A 178 -3.20 11.84 9.58
C TYR A 178 -3.03 10.34 9.34
N LEU A 179 -2.96 9.99 8.07
CA LEU A 179 -2.35 8.77 7.56
C LEU A 179 -1.15 9.18 6.70
N LYS A 180 0.00 8.53 6.89
CA LYS A 180 1.15 8.65 5.98
C LYS A 180 1.59 7.30 5.45
N ALA A 181 2.03 7.27 4.20
CA ALA A 181 2.72 6.17 3.56
C ALA A 181 4.05 6.69 2.98
N VAL A 182 5.13 5.95 3.18
CA VAL A 182 6.42 6.20 2.51
C VAL A 182 6.41 5.41 1.20
N GLU A 183 6.82 6.03 0.09
CA GLU A 183 7.07 5.40 -1.21
C GLU A 183 8.52 5.68 -1.64
N VAL A 184 9.17 4.70 -2.28
CA VAL A 184 10.50 4.82 -2.87
C VAL A 184 10.40 4.48 -4.35
N THR A 185 10.84 5.42 -5.19
CA THR A 185 11.01 5.22 -6.63
C THR A 185 12.50 5.23 -6.99
N TYR A 186 12.86 4.54 -8.07
CA TYR A 186 14.23 4.51 -8.59
C TYR A 186 14.30 5.26 -9.92
N ASN A 187 15.36 6.06 -10.08
CA ASN A 187 15.70 6.74 -11.32
C ASN A 187 16.92 6.04 -11.93
N SER A 188 16.71 5.29 -13.02
CA SER A 188 17.77 4.53 -13.69
C SER A 188 18.78 5.39 -14.43
N LYS A 189 18.38 6.59 -14.89
CA LYS A 189 19.29 7.51 -15.58
C LYS A 189 20.42 7.98 -14.66
N ASP A 190 20.04 8.38 -13.45
CA ASP A 190 20.99 8.95 -12.48
C ASP A 190 21.44 7.91 -11.43
N LYS A 191 20.90 6.68 -11.50
CA LYS A 191 21.11 5.59 -10.53
C LYS A 191 20.85 6.00 -9.08
N THR A 192 19.77 6.76 -8.87
CA THR A 192 19.40 7.29 -7.55
C THR A 192 18.00 6.90 -7.12
N TYR A 193 17.75 6.97 -5.83
CA TYR A 193 16.48 6.65 -5.18
C TYR A 193 15.79 7.92 -4.72
N HIS A 194 14.46 7.91 -4.78
CA HIS A 194 13.62 9.03 -4.40
C HIS A 194 12.56 8.58 -3.39
N PRO A 195 12.90 8.55 -2.09
CA PRO A 195 11.92 8.33 -1.04
C PRO A 195 11.04 9.58 -0.90
N HIS A 196 9.73 9.39 -0.77
CA HIS A 196 8.78 10.47 -0.57
C HIS A 196 7.59 10.00 0.27
N LEU A 197 6.80 10.95 0.78
CA LEU A 197 5.62 10.67 1.59
C LEU A 197 4.36 10.99 0.82
N HIS A 198 3.38 10.09 0.88
CA HIS A 198 1.98 10.37 0.59
C HIS A 198 1.20 10.44 1.89
N VAL A 199 0.39 11.49 2.05
CA VAL A 199 -0.26 11.81 3.33
C VAL A 199 -1.69 12.24 3.12
N ILE A 200 -2.61 11.72 3.94
CA ILE A 200 -3.95 12.29 4.13
C ILE A 200 -3.98 12.92 5.51
N PHE A 201 -4.21 14.23 5.57
CA PHE A 201 -4.51 14.92 6.81
C PHE A 201 -6.02 15.06 6.98
N ALA A 202 -6.52 14.81 8.19
CA ALA A 202 -7.82 15.30 8.63
C ALA A 202 -7.62 16.61 9.38
N VAL A 203 -8.35 17.64 8.98
CA VAL A 203 -8.28 18.97 9.58
C VAL A 203 -9.68 19.49 9.91
N LYS A 204 -9.75 20.39 10.90
CA LYS A 204 -10.96 21.14 11.22
C LYS A 204 -11.43 21.94 10.00
N SER A 205 -12.75 22.13 9.86
CA SER A 205 -13.33 22.99 8.81
C SER A 205 -12.77 24.42 8.83
N THR A 206 -12.34 24.91 10.00
CA THR A 206 -11.70 26.22 10.19
C THR A 206 -10.42 26.40 9.38
N PHE A 207 -9.74 25.32 8.99
CA PHE A 207 -8.54 25.38 8.15
C PHE A 207 -8.77 26.17 6.85
N PHE A 208 -9.97 26.08 6.26
CA PHE A 208 -10.29 26.73 4.99
C PHE A 208 -11.05 28.05 5.12
N LYS A 209 -11.26 28.55 6.35
CA LYS A 209 -12.13 29.73 6.57
C LYS A 209 -11.44 31.07 6.34
N ASN A 210 -10.17 31.20 6.72
CA ASN A 210 -9.45 32.48 6.67
C ASN A 210 -7.92 32.29 6.54
N SER A 211 -7.22 33.38 6.21
CA SER A 211 -5.76 33.39 5.98
C SER A 211 -4.93 33.09 7.23
N SER A 212 -5.49 33.29 8.43
CA SER A 212 -4.81 32.96 9.69
C SER A 212 -4.74 31.45 9.94
N ASN A 213 -5.71 30.68 9.42
CA ASN A 213 -5.73 29.22 9.52
C ASN A 213 -5.19 28.51 8.28
N TYR A 214 -5.54 29.02 7.10
CA TYR A 214 -5.20 28.38 5.82
C TYR A 214 -3.70 28.44 5.55
N MET A 215 -3.18 27.38 4.94
CA MET A 215 -1.81 27.31 4.43
C MET A 215 -1.83 27.17 2.92
N THR A 216 -1.29 28.19 2.25
CA THR A 216 -1.03 28.20 0.81
C THR A 216 0.00 27.14 0.42
N LYS A 217 0.02 26.73 -0.86
CA LYS A 217 1.04 25.79 -1.38
C LYS A 217 2.47 26.27 -1.11
N LYS A 218 2.71 27.59 -1.20
CA LYS A 218 4.00 28.22 -0.88
C LYS A 218 4.38 28.00 0.59
N GLU A 219 3.46 28.25 1.52
CA GLU A 219 3.69 28.00 2.96
C GLU A 219 3.94 26.51 3.25
N TRP A 220 3.29 25.58 2.55
CA TRP A 220 3.58 24.15 2.68
C TRP A 220 4.97 23.77 2.20
N ILE A 221 5.42 24.31 1.06
CA ILE A 221 6.79 24.10 0.54
C ILE A 221 7.80 24.66 1.53
N GLU A 222 7.60 25.87 2.03
CA GLU A 222 8.49 26.51 3.02
C GLU A 222 8.50 25.77 4.36
N LEU A 223 7.33 25.29 4.82
CA LEU A 223 7.21 24.44 6.00
C LEU A 223 8.09 23.20 5.85
N TRP A 224 7.97 22.52 4.70
CA TRP A 224 8.69 21.29 4.45
C TRP A 224 10.19 21.51 4.25
N GLN A 225 10.57 22.56 3.52
CA GLN A 225 11.96 23.01 3.38
C GLN A 225 12.62 23.26 4.74
N LYS A 226 11.95 24.03 5.61
CA LYS A 226 12.44 24.32 6.97
C LYS A 226 12.53 23.07 7.84
N ALA A 227 11.58 22.13 7.70
CA ALA A 227 11.63 20.87 8.43
C ALA A 227 12.82 20.01 7.97
N LEU A 228 13.04 19.90 6.67
CA LEU A 228 14.19 19.22 6.09
C LEU A 228 15.52 19.90 6.45
N ASN A 229 15.51 21.22 6.64
CA ASN A 229 16.70 22.06 6.81
C ASN A 229 17.58 22.02 5.56
N VAL A 230 17.00 22.39 4.42
CA VAL A 230 17.65 22.37 3.11
C VAL A 230 17.56 23.73 2.42
N ASP A 231 18.53 24.02 1.57
CA ASP A 231 18.68 25.28 0.82
C ASP A 231 17.81 25.36 -0.45
N TYR A 232 17.25 24.25 -0.90
CA TYR A 232 16.37 24.16 -2.06
C TYR A 232 14.89 24.07 -1.68
N LYS A 233 14.00 24.43 -2.63
CA LYS A 233 12.55 24.23 -2.47
C LYS A 233 12.17 22.79 -2.83
N PRO A 234 11.76 21.93 -1.88
CA PRO A 234 11.35 20.57 -2.19
C PRO A 234 10.02 20.55 -2.96
N GLN A 235 9.86 19.58 -3.86
CA GLN A 235 8.61 19.39 -4.57
C GLN A 235 7.53 18.94 -3.58
N THR A 236 6.47 19.74 -3.46
CA THR A 236 5.35 19.42 -2.59
C THR A 236 4.05 19.57 -3.38
N ASP A 237 3.24 18.52 -3.41
CA ASP A 237 1.88 18.55 -3.96
C ASP A 237 0.88 18.60 -2.81
N ILE A 238 0.00 19.60 -2.78
CA ILE A 238 -1.00 19.77 -1.72
C ILE A 238 -2.34 20.03 -2.39
N ARG A 239 -3.33 19.22 -2.04
CA ARG A 239 -4.66 19.29 -2.65
C ARG A 239 -5.74 19.07 -1.57
N ALA A 240 -6.71 19.98 -1.52
CA ALA A 240 -7.92 19.75 -0.75
C ALA A 240 -8.76 18.63 -1.40
N ILE A 241 -9.30 17.72 -0.59
CA ILE A 241 -10.16 16.64 -1.06
C ILE A 241 -11.61 17.15 -0.97
N LYS A 242 -12.16 17.58 -2.11
CA LYS A 242 -13.47 18.27 -2.18
C LYS A 242 -14.67 17.32 -2.20
N SER A 243 -14.55 16.17 -2.86
CA SER A 243 -15.64 15.19 -3.01
C SER A 243 -15.10 13.77 -3.11
N GLY A 244 -15.49 12.92 -2.15
CA GLY A 244 -15.03 11.54 -2.05
C GLY A 244 -13.54 11.39 -1.73
N THR A 245 -13.21 10.53 -0.77
CA THR A 245 -11.81 10.29 -0.39
C THR A 245 -11.13 9.28 -1.32
N ALA A 246 -11.88 8.54 -2.14
CA ALA A 246 -11.40 7.40 -2.92
C ALA A 246 -10.11 7.68 -3.72
N LYS A 247 -10.01 8.79 -4.47
CA LYS A 247 -8.80 9.08 -5.26
C LYS A 247 -7.58 9.33 -4.37
N ALA A 248 -7.73 10.10 -3.30
CA ALA A 248 -6.64 10.36 -2.36
C ALA A 248 -6.26 9.09 -1.58
N VAL A 249 -7.24 8.27 -1.23
CA VAL A 249 -7.02 6.97 -0.59
C VAL A 249 -6.28 6.03 -1.53
N ALA A 250 -6.62 6.00 -2.82
CA ALA A 250 -5.89 5.22 -3.83
C ALA A 250 -4.44 5.69 -3.98
N GLU A 251 -4.18 7.00 -3.92
CA GLU A 251 -2.81 7.54 -3.93
C GLU A 251 -2.01 7.12 -2.70
N VAL A 252 -2.58 7.19 -1.50
CA VAL A 252 -1.86 6.78 -0.27
C VAL A 252 -1.77 5.27 -0.11
N ALA A 253 -2.68 4.50 -0.73
CA ALA A 253 -2.64 3.05 -0.75
C ALA A 253 -1.57 2.48 -1.69
N LYS A 254 -0.87 3.32 -2.47
CA LYS A 254 0.32 2.91 -3.22
C LYS A 254 1.37 2.42 -2.22
N TYR A 255 1.65 1.12 -2.24
CA TYR A 255 2.52 0.46 -1.28
C TYR A 255 3.99 0.83 -1.58
N PRO A 256 4.90 0.85 -0.57
CA PRO A 256 6.19 1.53 -0.60
C PRO A 256 7.14 1.43 -1.78
N VAL A 257 7.00 0.47 -2.69
CA VAL A 257 7.90 0.38 -3.84
C VAL A 257 7.09 0.11 -5.10
N LYS A 258 7.32 0.92 -6.13
CA LYS A 258 6.91 0.59 -7.49
C LYS A 258 7.91 -0.40 -8.06
N THR A 259 7.61 -1.68 -7.92
CA THR A 259 8.49 -2.76 -8.38
C THR A 259 8.47 -2.92 -9.90
N ALA A 260 7.35 -2.67 -10.56
CA ALA A 260 7.20 -2.84 -12.01
C ALA A 260 8.27 -2.09 -12.85
N PRO A 261 8.64 -0.83 -12.57
CA PRO A 261 9.78 -0.18 -13.24
C PRO A 261 11.12 -0.91 -13.05
N ILE A 262 11.38 -1.44 -11.85
CA ILE A 262 12.63 -2.12 -11.51
C ILE A 262 12.75 -3.45 -12.27
N LEU A 263 11.63 -4.17 -12.42
CA LEU A 263 11.58 -5.45 -13.13
C LEU A 263 11.86 -5.34 -14.64
N LYS A 264 11.81 -4.11 -15.18
CA LYS A 264 12.06 -3.80 -16.59
C LYS A 264 13.49 -3.31 -16.87
N LEU A 265 14.31 -3.12 -15.84
CA LEU A 265 15.72 -2.77 -16.00
C LEU A 265 16.51 -3.97 -16.53
N ASP A 266 17.74 -3.71 -16.99
CA ASP A 266 18.70 -4.78 -17.23
C ASP A 266 18.98 -5.56 -15.95
N ASP A 267 19.41 -6.80 -16.09
CA ASP A 267 19.57 -7.70 -14.95
C ASP A 267 20.56 -7.19 -13.90
N ASP A 268 21.68 -6.59 -14.33
CA ASP A 268 22.72 -6.15 -13.42
C ASP A 268 22.26 -4.94 -12.59
N GLU A 269 21.65 -3.95 -13.25
CA GLU A 269 21.05 -2.80 -12.57
C GLU A 269 19.90 -3.25 -11.66
N ALA A 270 18.99 -4.10 -12.15
CA ALA A 270 17.86 -4.60 -11.39
C ALA A 270 18.30 -5.35 -10.11
N VAL A 271 19.37 -6.16 -10.19
CA VAL A 271 19.93 -6.89 -9.04
C VAL A 271 20.48 -5.94 -7.99
N GLU A 272 21.24 -4.91 -8.38
CA GLU A 272 21.79 -3.95 -7.39
C GLU A 272 20.69 -3.09 -6.76
N VAL A 273 19.68 -2.69 -7.54
CA VAL A 273 18.50 -1.98 -7.04
C VAL A 273 17.71 -2.86 -6.07
N LEU A 274 17.52 -4.14 -6.41
CA LEU A 274 16.83 -5.11 -5.57
C LEU A 274 17.55 -5.34 -4.24
N LYS A 275 18.88 -5.48 -4.26
CA LYS A 275 19.71 -5.61 -3.06
C LYS A 275 19.53 -4.40 -2.15
N THR A 276 19.72 -3.21 -2.70
CA THR A 276 19.57 -1.94 -1.97
C THR A 276 18.19 -1.84 -1.32
N LEU A 277 17.12 -2.05 -2.08
CA LEU A 277 15.75 -1.97 -1.54
C LEU A 277 15.44 -3.08 -0.53
N THR A 278 15.97 -4.29 -0.72
CA THR A 278 15.77 -5.37 0.25
C THR A 278 16.39 -5.00 1.60
N MET A 279 17.61 -4.45 1.60
CA MET A 279 18.34 -4.06 2.80
C MET A 279 17.76 -2.79 3.43
N SER A 280 17.70 -1.68 2.68
CA SER A 280 17.32 -0.36 3.19
C SER A 280 15.87 -0.29 3.65
N LEU A 281 14.98 -1.16 3.16
CA LEU A 281 13.58 -1.20 3.58
C LEU A 281 13.33 -2.22 4.69
N ASN A 282 14.29 -3.10 5.02
CA ASN A 282 14.09 -4.17 5.99
C ASN A 282 13.70 -3.63 7.37
N LYS A 283 12.75 -4.29 8.06
CA LYS A 283 12.25 -3.93 9.41
C LYS A 283 11.77 -2.48 9.61
N LYS A 284 11.66 -1.67 8.55
CA LYS A 284 11.09 -0.32 8.61
C LYS A 284 9.56 -0.35 8.50
N ARG A 285 8.91 0.64 9.13
CA ARG A 285 7.47 0.90 9.05
C ARG A 285 7.22 2.00 8.02
N PHE A 286 6.46 1.70 6.97
CA PHE A 286 6.16 2.63 5.88
C PHE A 286 4.79 3.28 6.03
N VAL A 287 3.86 2.66 6.77
CA VAL A 287 2.53 3.21 7.00
C VAL A 287 2.38 3.63 8.46
N ALA A 288 1.85 4.83 8.71
CA ALA A 288 1.55 5.27 10.06
C ALA A 288 0.28 6.11 10.14
N TYR A 289 -0.45 5.92 11.24
CA TYR A 289 -1.68 6.61 11.57
C TYR A 289 -1.46 7.47 12.82
N GLY A 290 -1.98 8.69 12.83
CA GLY A 290 -1.93 9.60 13.97
C GLY A 290 -3.23 10.36 14.18
N GLY A 291 -3.48 10.82 15.41
CA GLY A 291 -4.72 11.49 15.79
C GLY A 291 -5.96 10.64 15.51
N ILE A 292 -7.03 11.27 15.01
CA ILE A 292 -8.32 10.58 14.79
C ILE A 292 -8.23 9.37 13.85
N PHE A 293 -7.29 9.35 12.90
CA PHE A 293 -7.07 8.18 12.04
C PHE A 293 -6.63 6.95 12.85
N LYS A 294 -5.77 7.14 13.86
CA LYS A 294 -5.34 6.06 14.73
C LYS A 294 -6.48 5.60 15.64
N THR A 295 -7.22 6.54 16.21
CA THR A 295 -8.36 6.25 17.09
C THR A 295 -9.42 5.43 16.35
N VAL A 296 -9.89 5.91 15.20
CA VAL A 296 -10.91 5.22 14.41
C VAL A 296 -10.42 3.86 13.90
N LYS A 297 -9.13 3.73 13.52
CA LYS A 297 -8.56 2.41 13.17
C LYS A 297 -8.68 1.40 14.32
N GLN A 298 -8.46 1.85 15.56
CA GLN A 298 -8.57 1.02 16.75
C GLN A 298 -10.04 0.69 17.08
N GLU A 299 -10.95 1.66 16.98
CA GLU A 299 -12.40 1.46 17.16
C GLU A 299 -12.96 0.42 16.18
N LEU A 300 -12.57 0.52 14.91
CA LEU A 300 -12.96 -0.41 13.85
C LEU A 300 -12.22 -1.75 13.92
N LYS A 301 -11.30 -1.93 14.88
CA LYS A 301 -10.47 -3.14 15.07
C LYS A 301 -9.73 -3.59 13.79
N LEU A 302 -9.28 -2.63 12.99
CA LEU A 302 -8.63 -2.91 11.72
C LEU A 302 -7.19 -3.39 11.94
N ALA A 303 -6.82 -4.48 11.27
CA ALA A 303 -5.48 -5.04 11.29
C ALA A 303 -4.41 -4.05 10.78
N ASP A 304 -3.13 -4.29 11.10
CA ASP A 304 -2.02 -3.52 10.56
C ASP A 304 -1.64 -4.05 9.17
N VAL A 305 -1.87 -3.26 8.12
CA VAL A 305 -1.65 -3.63 6.72
C VAL A 305 -0.21 -4.07 6.38
N GLU A 306 0.79 -3.68 7.17
CA GLU A 306 2.18 -4.11 6.94
C GLU A 306 2.49 -5.48 7.55
N THR A 307 1.85 -5.84 8.66
CA THR A 307 2.12 -7.09 9.40
C THR A 307 1.03 -8.14 9.25
N ASP A 308 -0.14 -7.75 8.75
CA ASP A 308 -1.25 -8.67 8.52
C ASP A 308 -0.85 -9.76 7.53
N LYS A 309 -1.21 -11.00 7.90
CA LYS A 309 -0.97 -12.21 7.12
C LYS A 309 -2.12 -12.51 6.16
N ASP A 310 -3.30 -11.95 6.40
CA ASP A 310 -4.47 -12.10 5.54
C ASP A 310 -4.42 -11.07 4.40
N LEU A 311 -4.11 -11.56 3.21
CA LEU A 311 -4.14 -10.80 1.95
C LEU A 311 -5.28 -11.29 1.03
N VAL A 312 -6.13 -12.20 1.53
CA VAL A 312 -7.33 -12.67 0.84
C VAL A 312 -8.45 -11.69 1.08
N ASN A 313 -8.78 -11.42 2.36
CA ASN A 313 -9.83 -10.48 2.68
C ASN A 313 -9.30 -9.05 2.62
N THR A 314 -9.56 -8.41 1.49
CA THR A 314 -9.18 -7.00 1.25
C THR A 314 -10.29 -6.03 1.67
N ASP A 315 -11.30 -6.48 2.43
CA ASP A 315 -12.46 -5.73 2.94
C ASP A 315 -13.38 -5.08 1.89
N ILE A 316 -12.93 -4.88 0.64
CA ILE A 316 -13.76 -4.47 -0.51
C ILE A 316 -14.80 -5.55 -0.82
N GLU A 317 -14.42 -6.81 -0.63
CA GLU A 317 -15.17 -8.01 -1.03
C GLU A 317 -16.15 -8.53 0.06
N GLN A 318 -16.26 -7.83 1.19
CA GLN A 318 -17.08 -8.25 2.35
C GLN A 318 -18.45 -7.58 2.43
N GLN A 319 -18.79 -6.67 1.51
CA GLN A 319 -20.02 -5.85 1.63
C GLN A 319 -21.29 -6.53 1.10
N GLU A 320 -21.18 -7.69 0.44
CA GLU A 320 -22.31 -8.41 -0.12
C GLU A 320 -22.37 -9.84 0.44
N ARG A 321 -23.58 -10.31 0.79
CA ARG A 321 -23.82 -11.74 1.02
C ARG A 321 -23.44 -12.49 -0.25
N PHE A 322 -22.53 -13.45 -0.14
CA PHE A 322 -22.07 -14.25 -1.26
C PHE A 322 -22.52 -15.69 -1.06
N ASN A 323 -23.61 -16.06 -1.74
CA ASN A 323 -24.19 -17.40 -1.65
C ASN A 323 -23.35 -18.37 -2.51
N ALA A 324 -22.27 -18.89 -1.92
CA ALA A 324 -21.39 -19.83 -2.60
C ALA A 324 -22.06 -21.20 -2.79
N VAL A 325 -21.99 -21.75 -3.99
CA VAL A 325 -22.51 -23.08 -4.34
C VAL A 325 -21.39 -24.10 -4.58
N THR A 326 -20.17 -23.64 -4.88
CA THR A 326 -18.98 -24.48 -5.04
C THR A 326 -17.71 -23.71 -4.72
N ALA A 327 -16.62 -24.43 -4.47
CA ALA A 327 -15.27 -23.88 -4.45
C ALA A 327 -14.49 -24.38 -5.68
N VAL A 328 -13.74 -23.51 -6.35
CA VAL A 328 -12.96 -23.84 -7.54
C VAL A 328 -11.50 -23.49 -7.28
N LEU A 329 -10.60 -24.45 -7.51
CA LEU A 329 -9.18 -24.29 -7.30
C LEU A 329 -8.47 -24.03 -8.62
N PHE A 330 -7.86 -22.86 -8.75
CA PHE A 330 -7.03 -22.51 -9.91
C PHE A 330 -5.55 -22.61 -9.54
N LYS A 331 -4.77 -23.30 -10.38
CA LYS A 331 -3.31 -23.35 -10.30
C LYS A 331 -2.67 -22.57 -11.45
N TYR A 332 -1.59 -21.87 -11.17
CA TYR A 332 -0.81 -21.21 -12.20
C TYR A 332 -0.11 -22.24 -13.08
N ASN A 333 -0.45 -22.26 -14.36
CA ASN A 333 0.23 -23.07 -15.35
C ASN A 333 1.40 -22.28 -15.92
N PHE A 334 2.63 -22.70 -15.57
CA PHE A 334 3.86 -22.01 -15.98
C PHE A 334 4.11 -22.07 -17.49
N LYS A 335 3.64 -23.11 -18.18
CA LYS A 335 3.78 -23.25 -19.63
C LYS A 335 2.89 -22.25 -20.39
N PHE A 336 1.64 -22.08 -19.94
CA PHE A 336 0.68 -21.21 -20.61
C PHE A 336 0.63 -19.78 -20.03
N GLY A 337 1.21 -19.55 -18.86
CA GLY A 337 1.25 -18.23 -18.22
C GLY A 337 -0.12 -17.75 -17.74
N CYS A 338 -1.01 -18.68 -17.38
CA CYS A 338 -2.36 -18.40 -16.91
C CYS A 338 -2.77 -19.34 -15.77
N TYR A 339 -3.85 -18.99 -15.07
CA TYR A 339 -4.44 -19.81 -14.01
C TYR A 339 -5.50 -20.73 -14.60
N ILE A 340 -5.38 -22.04 -14.34
CA ILE A 340 -6.27 -23.09 -14.87
C ILE A 340 -6.80 -23.93 -13.70
N CYS A 341 -8.09 -24.26 -13.74
CA CYS A 341 -8.74 -25.17 -12.79
C CYS A 341 -8.29 -26.62 -13.00
#